data_AF-A0A2V7WSG4-F1
#
_entry.id   AF-A0A2V7WSG4-F1
#
_cell.length_a   1.000
_cell.length_b   1.000
_cell.length_c   1.000
_cell.angle_alpha   90.00
_cell.angle_beta   90.00
_cell.angle_gamma   90.00
#
_symmetry.space_group_name_H-M   'P 1'
#
loop_
_entity.id
_entity.type
_entity.pdbx_description
1 polymer ?
#
loop_
_entity_poly.entity_id
_entity_poly.type
_entity_poly.pdbx_seq_one_letter_code
_entity_poly.pdbx_strand_id
1 'polypeptide(L)'
;DVTSALLPEPLAPRAGETVLLDADRESFTLTLAAPALGRGVARRRVSVDRDTLEPIRLRRYDERGDVETDVTLSAWTAGQPHQIEIRRPAQGYEASLRLDKVERNVPAPERAFAPRTPEGYTVVEVR
;
A
#
# COMPACT_ATOMS: atom_id res chain seq x y z
N ASP A 1 7.57 16.07 2.89
CA ASP A 1 6.95 15.77 1.59
C ASP A 1 5.82 14.78 1.85
N VAL A 2 4.56 15.23 1.77
CA VAL A 2 3.38 14.46 2.21
C VAL A 2 2.82 13.59 1.07
N THR A 3 3.21 13.91 -0.17
CA THR A 3 2.83 13.21 -1.40
C THR A 3 3.53 11.87 -1.58
N SER A 4 4.75 11.70 -1.06
CA SER A 4 5.50 10.44 -1.11
C SER A 4 4.91 9.35 -0.21
N ALA A 5 4.02 9.70 0.73
CA ALA A 5 3.36 8.73 1.62
C ALA A 5 2.13 8.04 0.98
N LEU A 6 1.66 8.51 -0.19
CA LEU A 6 0.39 8.07 -0.79
C LEU A 6 0.55 7.26 -2.07
N LEU A 7 1.73 7.28 -2.70
CA LEU A 7 2.01 6.38 -3.81
C LEU A 7 2.71 5.13 -3.25
N PRO A 8 2.19 3.92 -3.51
CA PRO A 8 2.90 2.71 -3.12
C PRO A 8 4.27 2.73 -3.80
N GLU A 9 5.34 2.83 -3.02
CA GLU A 9 6.69 2.63 -3.54
C GLU A 9 6.71 1.31 -4.33
N PRO A 10 7.30 1.28 -5.54
CA PRO A 10 7.41 0.05 -6.30
C PRO A 10 7.96 -1.07 -5.42
N LEU A 11 7.43 -2.29 -5.57
CA LEU A 11 8.10 -3.48 -5.02
C LEU A 11 9.38 -3.73 -5.84
N ALA A 12 10.40 -2.91 -5.59
CA ALA A 12 11.73 -3.12 -6.10
C ALA A 12 12.60 -3.60 -4.92
N PRO A 13 13.27 -4.76 -5.04
CA PRO A 13 14.22 -5.18 -4.04
C PRO A 13 15.35 -4.14 -3.95
N ARG A 14 15.71 -3.77 -2.72
CA ARG A 14 16.90 -2.98 -2.45
C ARG A 14 18.16 -3.87 -2.53
N ALA A 15 19.33 -3.24 -2.59
CA ALA A 15 20.59 -3.96 -2.55
C ALA A 15 20.65 -4.87 -1.31
N GLY A 16 20.88 -6.17 -1.53
CA GLY A 16 20.92 -7.18 -0.47
C GLY A 16 19.57 -7.80 -0.10
N GLU A 17 18.45 -7.30 -0.64
CA GLU A 17 17.14 -7.94 -0.44
C GLU A 17 16.94 -9.13 -1.41
N THR A 18 16.22 -10.14 -0.94
CA THR A 18 15.81 -11.31 -1.73
C THR A 18 14.31 -11.27 -1.97
N VAL A 19 13.90 -11.64 -3.19
CA VAL A 19 12.49 -11.85 -3.52
C VAL A 19 12.19 -13.34 -3.38
N LEU A 20 11.24 -13.67 -2.53
CA LEU A 20 10.68 -15.01 -2.40
C LEU A 20 9.31 -15.04 -3.06
N LEU A 21 9.06 -16.06 -3.87
CA LEU A 21 7.77 -16.32 -4.51
C LEU A 21 7.23 -17.64 -3.97
N ASP A 22 6.09 -17.57 -3.30
CA ASP A 22 5.35 -18.73 -2.82
C ASP A 22 3.99 -18.79 -3.53
N ALA A 23 3.44 -19.99 -3.67
CA ALA A 23 2.12 -20.20 -4.23
C ALA A 23 1.39 -21.27 -3.42
N ASP A 24 0.13 -21.01 -3.09
CA ASP A 24 -0.77 -22.02 -2.51
C ASP A 24 -1.89 -22.34 -3.52
N ARG A 25 -3.06 -22.84 -3.09
CA ARG A 25 -4.17 -23.11 -4.03
C ARG A 25 -4.88 -21.84 -4.50
N GLU A 26 -4.94 -20.82 -3.66
CA GLU A 26 -5.80 -19.64 -3.80
C GLU A 26 -5.01 -18.39 -4.22
N SER A 27 -3.71 -18.34 -3.95
CA SER A 27 -2.93 -17.12 -4.11
C SER A 27 -1.48 -17.35 -4.54
N PHE A 28 -0.91 -16.31 -5.15
CA PHE A 28 0.54 -16.12 -5.23
C PHE A 28 0.96 -15.09 -4.18
N THR A 29 2.09 -15.34 -3.52
CA THR A 29 2.70 -14.42 -2.56
C THR A 29 4.10 -14.04 -3.01
N LEU A 30 4.35 -12.74 -3.11
CA LEU A 30 5.69 -12.17 -3.24
C LEU A 30 6.13 -11.60 -1.90
N THR A 31 7.29 -12.03 -1.41
CA THR A 31 7.89 -11.51 -0.18
C THR A 31 9.24 -10.88 -0.50
N LEU A 32 9.41 -9.60 -0.16
CA LEU A 32 10.71 -8.94 -0.11
C LEU A 32 11.31 -9.18 1.27
N ALA A 33 12.39 -9.94 1.34
CA ALA A 33 13.09 -10.25 2.58
C ALA A 33 14.44 -9.53 2.62
N ALA A 34 14.74 -8.88 3.75
CA ALA A 34 16.06 -8.33 4.03
C ALA A 34 16.84 -9.29 4.94
N PRO A 35 18.16 -9.44 4.74
CA PRO A 35 19.00 -10.14 5.69
C PRO A 35 19.04 -9.35 7.00
N ALA A 36 18.55 -9.94 8.10
CA ALA A 36 18.68 -9.39 9.44
C ALA A 36 19.41 -10.40 10.31
N LEU A 37 20.60 -10.05 10.83
CA LEU A 37 21.35 -10.79 11.86
C LEU A 37 21.09 -12.33 11.90
N GLY A 38 21.34 -13.02 10.78
CA GLY A 38 21.27 -14.49 10.70
C GLY A 38 19.91 -15.12 10.35
N ARG A 39 18.83 -14.34 10.17
CA ARG A 39 17.54 -14.80 9.60
C ARG A 39 16.97 -13.77 8.62
N GLY A 40 16.45 -14.21 7.48
CA GLY A 40 15.73 -13.31 6.57
C GLY A 40 14.47 -12.77 7.25
N VAL A 41 14.33 -11.45 7.34
CA VAL A 41 13.12 -10.79 7.85
C VAL A 41 12.34 -10.23 6.67
N ALA A 42 11.08 -10.61 6.54
CA ALA A 42 10.19 -10.03 5.55
C ALA A 42 10.07 -8.52 5.83
N ARG A 43 10.22 -7.68 4.80
CA ARG A 43 9.99 -6.23 4.85
C ARG A 43 8.64 -5.88 4.25
N ARG A 44 8.30 -6.55 3.15
CA ARG A 44 7.02 -6.41 2.45
C ARG A 44 6.55 -7.76 1.97
N ARG A 45 5.24 -7.96 2.00
CA ARG A 45 4.58 -9.12 1.42
C ARG A 45 3.36 -8.66 0.64
N VAL A 46 3.25 -9.10 -0.60
CA VAL A 46 2.07 -8.88 -1.44
C VAL A 46 1.50 -10.23 -1.80
N SER A 47 0.22 -10.41 -1.52
CA SER A 47 -0.53 -11.57 -1.96
C SER A 47 -1.51 -11.13 -3.04
N VAL A 48 -1.56 -11.90 -4.11
CA VAL A 48 -2.48 -11.71 -5.23
C VAL A 48 -3.34 -12.97 -5.39
N ASP A 49 -4.60 -12.78 -5.75
CA ASP A 49 -5.50 -13.86 -6.12
C ASP A 49 -4.91 -14.65 -7.31
N ARG A 50 -5.02 -15.98 -7.29
CA ARG A 50 -4.38 -16.81 -8.32
C ARG A 50 -4.99 -16.63 -9.70
N ASP A 51 -6.31 -16.48 -9.78
CA ASP A 51 -7.05 -16.55 -11.05
C ASP A 51 -7.11 -15.18 -11.72
N THR A 52 -7.27 -14.13 -10.92
CA THR A 52 -7.42 -12.75 -11.40
C THR A 52 -6.11 -11.96 -11.35
N LEU A 53 -5.13 -12.41 -10.56
CA LEU A 53 -3.91 -11.68 -10.22
C LEU A 53 -4.17 -10.34 -9.51
N GLU A 54 -5.39 -10.12 -9.03
CA GLU A 54 -5.74 -8.92 -8.28
C GLU A 54 -5.08 -8.97 -6.90
N PRO A 55 -4.45 -7.89 -6.43
CA PRO A 55 -3.92 -7.81 -5.07
C PRO A 55 -5.02 -8.03 -4.02
N ILE A 56 -4.83 -8.99 -3.13
CA ILE A 56 -5.78 -9.28 -2.04
C ILE A 56 -5.27 -8.75 -0.70
N ARG A 57 -3.94 -8.70 -0.51
CA ARG A 57 -3.33 -8.26 0.73
C ARG A 57 -1.93 -7.69 0.54
N LEU A 58 -1.64 -6.59 1.23
CA LEU A 58 -0.32 -5.97 1.28
C LEU A 58 0.09 -5.83 2.74
N ARG A 59 1.25 -6.36 3.11
CA ARG A 59 1.80 -6.22 4.46
C ARG A 59 3.16 -5.56 4.40
N ARG A 60 3.39 -4.66 5.35
CA ARG A 60 4.68 -4.09 5.68
C ARG A 60 5.07 -4.52 7.08
N TYR A 61 6.33 -4.82 7.25
CA TYR A 61 6.90 -5.31 8.50
C TYR A 61 8.01 -4.36 8.96
N ASP A 62 8.18 -4.27 10.26
CA ASP A 62 9.28 -3.53 10.87
C ASP A 62 10.60 -4.33 10.83
N GLU A 63 11.63 -3.84 11.50
CA GLU A 63 12.95 -4.48 11.54
C GLU A 63 13.00 -5.78 12.34
N ARG A 64 12.01 -5.98 13.23
CA ARG A 64 11.86 -7.18 14.06
C ARG A 64 11.05 -8.26 13.35
N GLY A 65 10.40 -7.90 12.24
CA GLY A 65 9.51 -8.79 11.49
C GLY A 65 8.06 -8.74 11.99
N ASP A 66 7.72 -7.76 12.83
CA ASP A 66 6.36 -7.54 13.28
C ASP A 66 5.58 -6.75 12.21
N VAL A 67 4.28 -7.00 12.09
CA VAL A 67 3.43 -6.32 11.10
C VAL A 67 3.23 -4.85 11.51
N GLU A 68 3.82 -3.95 10.74
CA GLU A 68 3.68 -2.49 10.89
C GLU A 68 2.38 -2.01 10.22
N THR A 69 2.06 -2.54 9.03
CA THR A 69 0.85 -2.18 8.28
C THR A 69 0.32 -3.40 7.54
N ASP A 70 -0.99 -3.60 7.60
CA ASP A 70 -1.72 -4.67 6.91
C ASP A 70 -2.89 -4.06 6.14
N VAL A 71 -2.86 -4.17 4.81
CA VAL A 71 -3.88 -3.67 3.91
C VAL A 71 -4.56 -4.84 3.23
N THR A 72 -5.89 -4.90 3.28
CA THR A 72 -6.70 -5.87 2.53
C THR A 72 -7.50 -5.13 1.48
N LEU A 73 -7.55 -5.69 0.27
CA LEU A 73 -8.24 -5.13 -0.88
C LEU A 73 -9.31 -6.12 -1.35
N SER A 74 -10.54 -5.66 -1.50
CA SER A 74 -11.67 -6.52 -1.84
C SER A 74 -12.74 -5.78 -2.63
N ALA A 75 -13.82 -6.51 -2.97
CA ALA A 75 -14.92 -6.03 -3.79
C ALA A 75 -14.42 -5.48 -5.14
N TRP A 76 -13.64 -6.30 -5.85
CA TRP A 76 -13.07 -5.90 -7.13
C TRP A 76 -14.14 -5.79 -8.21
N THR A 77 -14.10 -4.72 -8.99
CA THR A 77 -14.95 -4.52 -10.17
C THR A 77 -14.14 -3.77 -11.22
N ALA A 78 -14.11 -4.29 -12.46
CA ALA A 78 -13.33 -3.72 -13.55
C ALA A 78 -11.86 -3.39 -13.17
N GLY A 79 -11.21 -4.32 -12.46
CA GLY A 79 -9.80 -4.23 -12.06
C GLY A 79 -9.51 -3.17 -11.00
N GLN A 80 -10.50 -2.80 -10.17
CA GLN A 80 -10.38 -1.81 -9.11
C GLN A 80 -11.02 -2.34 -7.81
N PRO A 81 -10.37 -2.19 -6.64
CA PRO A 81 -10.97 -2.58 -5.37
C PRO A 81 -11.96 -1.50 -4.92
N HIS A 82 -13.15 -1.91 -4.47
CA HIS A 82 -14.13 -0.99 -3.90
C HIS A 82 -14.13 -0.98 -2.36
N GLN A 83 -13.37 -1.88 -1.73
CA GLN A 83 -13.19 -1.92 -0.29
C GLN A 83 -11.71 -2.06 0.06
N ILE A 84 -11.26 -1.23 0.99
CA ILE A 84 -9.88 -1.20 1.48
C ILE A 84 -9.93 -1.18 3.01
N GLU A 85 -9.28 -2.15 3.64
CA GLU A 85 -9.11 -2.20 5.09
C GLU A 85 -7.64 -2.01 5.41
N ILE A 86 -7.31 -1.12 6.34
CA ILE A 86 -5.95 -0.78 6.74
C ILE A 86 -5.84 -0.95 8.24
N ARG A 87 -4.87 -1.75 8.70
CA ARG A 87 -4.56 -1.97 10.12
C ARG A 87 -3.10 -1.64 10.39
N ARG A 88 -2.83 -0.96 11.50
CA ARG A 88 -1.47 -0.79 12.07
C ARG A 88 -1.49 -1.30 13.51
N PRO A 89 -1.27 -2.61 13.73
CA PRO A 89 -1.52 -3.27 15.02
C PRO A 89 -0.80 -2.64 16.20
N ALA A 90 0.50 -2.30 16.04
CA ALA A 90 1.30 -1.66 17.08
C ALA A 90 0.76 -0.28 17.52
N GLN A 91 -0.06 0.36 16.69
CA GLN A 91 -0.67 1.66 16.95
C GLN A 91 -2.14 1.54 17.36
N GLY A 92 -2.72 0.33 17.38
CA GLY A 92 -4.15 0.12 17.59
C GLY A 92 -5.04 0.79 16.54
N TYR A 93 -4.48 1.12 15.36
CA TYR A 93 -5.16 1.87 14.31
C TYR A 93 -5.83 0.93 13.31
N GLU A 94 -7.09 1.24 12.98
CA GLU A 94 -7.85 0.59 11.92
C GLU A 94 -8.60 1.66 11.10
N ALA A 95 -8.62 1.49 9.78
CA ALA A 95 -9.41 2.29 8.87
C ALA A 95 -10.05 1.40 7.80
N SER A 96 -11.28 1.75 7.43
CA SER A 96 -12.01 1.10 6.35
C SER A 96 -12.45 2.17 5.35
N LEU A 97 -12.20 1.92 4.07
CA LEU A 97 -12.62 2.78 2.97
C LEU A 97 -13.55 1.97 2.07
N ARG A 98 -14.69 2.56 1.74
CA ARG A 98 -15.60 2.08 0.69
C ARG A 98 -15.63 3.11 -0.43
N LEU A 99 -15.41 2.65 -1.65
CA LEU A 99 -15.37 3.49 -2.84
C LEU A 99 -16.61 3.24 -3.67
N ASP A 100 -17.56 4.19 -3.65
CA ASP A 100 -18.83 4.03 -4.36
C ASP A 100 -18.70 4.27 -5.87
N LYS A 101 -17.77 5.14 -6.27
CA LYS A 101 -17.53 5.50 -7.66
C LYS A 101 -16.05 5.57 -7.94
N VAL A 102 -15.56 4.67 -8.80
CA VAL A 102 -14.17 4.67 -9.26
C VAL A 102 -14.18 4.78 -10.78
N GLU A 103 -13.68 5.91 -11.29
CA GLU A 103 -13.64 6.21 -12.72
C GLU A 103 -12.18 6.38 -13.17
N ARG A 104 -11.84 5.79 -14.32
CA ARG A 104 -10.50 5.89 -14.91
C ARG A 104 -10.48 6.93 -16.01
N ASN A 105 -9.31 7.56 -16.15
CA ASN A 105 -9.01 8.48 -17.26
C ASN A 105 -10.02 9.62 -17.40
N VAL A 106 -10.65 10.03 -16.30
CA VAL A 106 -11.49 11.24 -16.27
C VAL A 106 -10.57 12.44 -16.45
N PRO A 107 -10.75 13.26 -17.50
CA PRO A 107 -9.94 14.45 -17.69
C PRO A 107 -10.07 15.37 -16.48
N ALA A 108 -8.98 15.53 -15.73
CA ALA A 108 -8.89 16.47 -14.63
C ALA A 108 -8.12 17.72 -15.11
N PRO A 109 -8.69 18.93 -14.99
CA PRO A 109 -7.98 20.13 -15.39
C PRO A 109 -6.81 20.38 -14.43
N GLU A 110 -5.69 20.94 -14.91
CA GLU A 110 -4.49 21.19 -14.08
C GLU A 110 -4.79 21.93 -12.78
N ARG A 111 -5.73 22.89 -12.82
CA ARG A 111 -6.21 23.63 -11.65
C ARG A 111 -6.80 22.78 -10.52
N ALA A 112 -7.14 21.52 -10.78
CA ALA A 112 -7.60 20.57 -9.76
C ALA A 112 -6.45 20.08 -8.87
N PHE A 113 -5.21 20.17 -9.37
CA PHE A 113 -3.99 19.78 -8.66
C PHE A 113 -3.20 20.98 -8.12
N ALA A 114 -3.60 22.21 -8.47
CA ALA A 114 -2.99 23.42 -7.92
C ALA A 114 -3.30 23.52 -6.42
N PRO A 115 -2.29 23.72 -5.55
CA PRO A 115 -2.50 23.96 -4.13
C PRO A 115 -3.45 25.14 -3.93
N ARG A 116 -4.47 24.97 -3.10
CA ARG A 116 -5.37 26.05 -2.70
C ARG A 116 -5.35 26.17 -1.20
N THR A 117 -5.11 27.37 -0.72
CA THR A 117 -5.32 27.70 0.69
C THR A 117 -6.82 27.64 0.96
N PRO A 118 -7.30 26.81 1.90
CA PRO A 118 -8.70 26.82 2.30
C PRO A 118 -9.09 28.20 2.82
N GLU A 119 -10.37 28.56 2.67
CA GLU A 119 -10.88 29.84 3.14
C GLU A 119 -10.64 30.00 4.66
N GLY A 120 -10.16 31.18 5.08
CA GLY A 120 -9.86 31.48 6.49
C GLY A 120 -8.48 31.02 6.98
N TYR A 121 -7.64 30.42 6.13
CA TYR A 121 -6.29 30.00 6.49
C TYR A 121 -5.23 30.91 5.88
N THR A 122 -4.14 31.13 6.61
CA THR A 122 -2.93 31.81 6.11
C THR A 122 -1.81 30.79 6.03
N VAL A 123 -1.21 30.63 4.84
CA VAL A 123 -0.02 29.79 4.68
C VAL A 123 1.18 30.56 5.21
N VAL A 124 1.87 29.98 6.19
CA VAL A 124 3.12 30.52 6.72
C VAL A 124 4.26 29.65 6.23
N GLU A 125 5.19 30.23 5.49
CA GLU A 125 6.39 29.53 5.03
C GLU A 125 7.36 29.41 6.21
N VAL A 126 7.62 28.18 6.65
CA VAL A 126 8.57 27.91 7.74
C VAL A 126 9.94 27.68 7.11
N ARG A 127 10.89 28.55 7.43
CA ARG A 127 12.30 28.45 7.01
C ARG A 127 13.10 27.55 7.94
#